data_AF-A0A0H2X833-F1
#
_entry.id   AF-A0A0H2X833-F1
#
_cell.length_a   1.000
_cell.length_b   1.000
_cell.length_c   1.000
_cell.angle_alpha   90.00
_cell.angle_beta   90.00
_cell.angle_gamma   90.00
#
_symmetry.space_group_name_H-M   'P 1'
#
loop_
_entity.id
_entity.type
_entity.pdbx_description
1 polymer ?
#
loop_
_entity_poly.entity_id
_entity_poly.type
_entity_poly.pdbx_seq_one_letter_code
_entity_poly.pdbx_strand_id
1 'polypeptide(L)'
;MGIVTKPISDQMKALSSYLDNQFLDSDKAVPAKPWFRLSFSHLDELKAKIVAGQAAFGKVQPQGFVIDVVDDHNPTGGEHVLTRLNQKYSFKGRLLVPGEGTAGPWLAIALVALLPGQPSPQIYQAYLHPLAKLKSYVLVDSGLERKTLDLLKRMLWKFNNINKPFEIIKPLIDLKQDGQGVRPDFILEAKGKRLIVETMGFKDEEYLNQKERMHELMRKLPRVVGLFAHDGSNDRDVKAFVNQLA
;
A
#
# COMPACT_ATOMS: atom_id res chain seq x y z
N MET A 1 1.50 -26.28 -8.00
CA MET A 1 2.18 -24.97 -8.17
C MET A 1 2.21 -24.25 -6.82
N GLY A 2 3.39 -23.87 -6.33
CA GLY A 2 3.52 -23.21 -5.04
C GLY A 2 2.87 -21.82 -5.02
N ILE A 3 2.55 -21.28 -3.84
CA ILE A 3 2.18 -19.86 -3.71
C ILE A 3 3.36 -19.05 -4.23
N VAL A 4 3.20 -18.38 -5.37
CA VAL A 4 4.17 -17.37 -5.81
C VAL A 4 3.95 -16.12 -4.98
N THR A 5 4.47 -16.10 -3.75
CA THR A 5 4.66 -14.83 -3.06
C THR A 5 5.81 -14.14 -3.77
N LYS A 6 5.53 -13.11 -4.58
CA LYS A 6 6.59 -12.29 -5.17
C LYS A 6 7.41 -11.70 -4.03
N PRO A 7 8.70 -12.06 -3.89
CA PRO A 7 9.59 -11.44 -2.93
C PRO A 7 9.54 -9.92 -3.05
N ILE A 8 9.80 -9.20 -1.96
CA ILE A 8 9.84 -7.74 -2.01
C ILE A 8 10.82 -7.22 -3.08
N SER A 9 11.91 -7.97 -3.35
CA SER A 9 12.84 -7.67 -4.44
C SER A 9 12.18 -7.64 -5.82
N ASP A 10 11.20 -8.51 -6.07
CA ASP A 10 10.50 -8.56 -7.36
C ASP A 10 9.48 -7.43 -7.46
N GLN A 11 8.88 -7.03 -6.34
CA GLN A 11 8.00 -5.85 -6.26
C GLN A 11 8.81 -4.56 -6.47
N MET A 12 10.01 -4.47 -5.88
CA MET A 12 10.95 -3.36 -6.10
C MET A 12 11.44 -3.31 -7.55
N LYS A 13 11.75 -4.47 -8.15
CA LYS A 13 12.10 -4.55 -9.58
C LYS A 13 10.95 -4.05 -10.46
N ALA A 14 9.72 -4.49 -10.19
CA ALA A 14 8.55 -4.03 -10.94
C ALA A 14 8.34 -2.51 -10.82
N LEU A 15 8.49 -1.94 -9.62
CA LEU A 15 8.43 -0.50 -9.40
C LEU A 15 9.57 0.24 -10.13
N SER A 16 10.79 -0.28 -10.07
CA SER A 16 11.95 0.28 -10.77
C SER A 16 11.77 0.26 -12.29
N SER A 17 11.22 -0.83 -12.84
CA SER A 17 10.89 -0.97 -14.26
C SER A 17 9.74 -0.06 -14.69
N TYR A 18 8.76 0.17 -13.81
CA TYR A 18 7.71 1.14 -14.08
C TYR A 18 8.28 2.55 -14.28
N LEU A 19 9.24 2.94 -13.45
CA LEU A 19 9.90 4.25 -13.49
C LEU A 19 10.74 4.50 -14.76
N ASP A 20 11.16 3.45 -15.47
CA ASP A 20 11.94 3.59 -16.73
C ASP A 20 11.19 4.36 -17.82
N ASN A 21 9.86 4.35 -17.77
CA ASN A 21 9.00 5.00 -18.77
C ASN A 21 8.26 6.23 -18.21
N GLN A 22 8.69 6.74 -17.06
CA GLN A 22 8.10 7.93 -16.42
C GLN A 22 9.01 9.14 -16.57
N PHE A 23 8.41 10.33 -16.61
CA PHE A 23 9.10 11.61 -16.78
C PHE A 23 8.59 12.63 -15.78
N LEU A 24 9.43 13.61 -15.41
CA LEU A 24 9.07 14.67 -14.46
C LEU A 24 8.34 15.84 -15.13
N ASP A 25 8.34 15.88 -16.45
CA ASP A 25 7.75 16.95 -17.26
C ASP A 25 6.86 16.37 -18.37
N SER A 26 5.92 17.18 -18.86
CA SER A 26 4.99 16.82 -19.94
C SER A 26 5.69 16.52 -21.27
N ASP A 27 6.84 17.16 -21.48
CA ASP A 27 7.59 17.10 -22.74
C ASP A 27 8.53 15.88 -22.78
N LYS A 28 8.57 15.11 -21.68
CA LYS A 28 9.39 13.90 -21.50
C LYS A 28 10.89 14.16 -21.63
N ALA A 29 11.35 15.37 -21.31
CA ALA A 29 12.76 15.74 -21.40
C ALA A 29 13.58 15.18 -20.23
N VAL A 30 12.97 14.99 -19.07
CA VAL A 30 13.65 14.56 -17.84
C VAL A 30 13.10 13.21 -17.35
N PRO A 31 13.85 12.11 -17.54
CA PRO A 31 13.48 10.80 -17.01
C PRO A 31 13.28 10.86 -15.49
N ALA A 32 12.23 10.22 -14.98
CA ALA A 32 11.88 10.25 -13.57
C ALA A 32 12.79 9.35 -12.73
N LYS A 33 13.16 8.15 -13.21
CA LYS A 33 13.89 7.14 -12.43
C LYS A 33 15.10 7.67 -11.65
N PRO A 34 15.98 8.53 -12.21
CA PRO A 34 17.10 9.10 -11.47
C PRO A 34 16.71 9.93 -10.24
N TRP A 35 15.46 10.40 -10.14
CA TRP A 35 14.92 11.22 -9.06
C TRP A 35 14.17 10.42 -7.99
N PHE A 36 14.10 9.10 -8.16
CA PHE A 36 13.52 8.18 -7.19
C PHE A 36 14.63 7.34 -6.56
N ARG A 37 14.50 7.02 -5.27
CA ARG A 37 15.29 6.00 -4.58
C ARG A 37 14.37 5.00 -3.92
N LEU A 38 14.70 3.72 -4.04
CA LEU A 38 13.91 2.62 -3.45
C LEU A 38 14.46 2.16 -2.09
N SER A 39 15.22 3.03 -1.41
CA SER A 39 15.74 2.81 -0.07
C SER A 39 16.20 4.15 0.52
N PHE A 40 15.92 4.38 1.81
CA PHE A 40 16.40 5.57 2.53
C PHE A 40 17.92 5.60 2.70
N SER A 41 18.63 4.47 2.54
CA SER A 41 20.10 4.45 2.52
C SER A 41 20.70 5.32 1.41
N HIS A 42 19.93 5.66 0.38
CA HIS A 42 20.34 6.52 -0.74
C HIS A 42 19.80 7.95 -0.63
N LEU A 43 19.30 8.36 0.54
CA LEU A 43 18.73 9.70 0.73
C LEU A 43 19.75 10.80 0.43
N ASP A 44 20.99 10.67 0.90
CA ASP A 44 22.01 11.71 0.68
C ASP A 44 22.47 11.77 -0.77
N GLU A 45 22.49 10.64 -1.47
CA GLU A 45 22.72 10.57 -2.92
C GLU A 45 21.63 11.34 -3.68
N LEU A 46 20.35 11.19 -3.27
CA LEU A 46 19.24 11.93 -3.86
C LEU A 46 19.34 13.44 -3.57
N LYS A 47 19.70 13.84 -2.34
CA LYS A 47 19.92 15.25 -2.00
C LYS A 47 21.03 15.87 -2.85
N ALA A 48 22.17 15.18 -2.99
CA ALA A 48 23.27 15.63 -3.83
C ALA A 48 22.83 15.80 -5.29
N LYS A 49 22.01 14.87 -5.80
CA LYS A 49 21.45 14.98 -7.15
C LYS A 49 20.51 16.18 -7.30
N ILE A 50 19.66 16.47 -6.32
CA ILE A 50 18.76 17.63 -6.34
C ILE A 50 19.57 18.91 -6.48
N VAL A 51 20.64 19.08 -5.69
CA VAL A 51 21.54 20.24 -5.77
C VAL A 51 22.23 20.31 -7.13
N ALA A 52 22.83 19.22 -7.60
CA ALA A 52 23.54 19.19 -8.88
C ALA A 52 22.62 19.45 -10.08
N GLY A 53 21.34 19.09 -9.99
CA GLY A 53 20.38 19.20 -11.07
C GLY A 53 19.73 20.57 -11.22
N GLN A 54 19.85 21.49 -10.25
CA GLN A 54 19.07 22.73 -10.21
C GLN A 54 19.18 23.57 -11.49
N ALA A 55 20.39 23.71 -12.04
CA ALA A 55 20.64 24.50 -13.24
C ALA A 55 19.84 23.98 -14.46
N ALA A 56 19.60 22.67 -14.55
CA ALA A 56 18.88 22.05 -15.66
C ALA A 56 17.36 22.33 -15.65
N PHE A 57 16.79 22.76 -14.51
CA PHE A 57 15.35 23.03 -14.36
C PHE A 57 15.02 24.52 -14.37
N GLY A 58 16.02 25.38 -14.55
CA GLY A 58 15.85 26.84 -14.63
C GLY A 58 15.18 27.41 -13.38
N LYS A 59 13.94 27.89 -13.52
CA LYS A 59 13.15 28.49 -12.42
C LYS A 59 12.45 27.47 -11.53
N VAL A 60 12.33 26.21 -11.98
CA VAL A 60 11.66 25.16 -11.23
C VAL A 60 12.68 24.46 -10.34
N GLN A 61 12.36 24.27 -9.06
CA GLN A 61 13.21 23.49 -8.17
C GLN A 61 12.90 22.00 -8.34
N PRO A 62 13.89 21.17 -8.70
CA PRO A 62 13.63 19.76 -8.85
C PRO A 62 13.39 19.11 -7.49
N GLN A 63 12.51 18.11 -7.48
CA GLN A 63 12.15 17.33 -6.30
C GLN A 63 12.42 15.86 -6.56
N GLY A 64 12.65 15.11 -5.50
CA GLY A 64 12.89 13.68 -5.56
C GLY A 64 11.99 12.91 -4.61
N PHE A 65 11.92 11.59 -4.81
CA PHE A 65 11.17 10.71 -3.93
C PHE A 65 12.03 9.60 -3.38
N VAL A 66 11.82 9.24 -2.11
CA VAL A 66 12.29 7.98 -1.54
C VAL A 66 11.09 7.10 -1.24
N ILE A 67 11.10 5.87 -1.75
CA ILE A 67 10.08 4.86 -1.49
C ILE A 67 10.76 3.68 -0.79
N ASP A 68 10.42 3.41 0.46
CA ASP A 68 11.03 2.33 1.24
C ASP A 68 10.03 1.77 2.25
N VAL A 69 10.36 0.62 2.82
CA VAL A 69 9.69 0.14 4.03
C VAL A 69 10.33 0.82 5.24
N VAL A 70 9.51 1.27 6.18
CA VAL A 70 9.96 1.76 7.49
C VAL A 70 9.43 0.85 8.59
N ASP A 71 10.29 0.60 9.56
CA ASP A 71 10.03 -0.31 10.67
C ASP A 71 9.24 0.39 11.78
N ASP A 72 9.52 1.68 11.99
CA ASP A 72 8.90 2.51 13.01
C ASP A 72 8.82 4.00 12.60
N HIS A 73 7.91 4.73 13.20
CA HIS A 73 7.86 6.19 13.12
C HIS A 73 7.44 6.80 14.46
N ASN A 74 8.16 7.83 14.91
CA ASN A 74 7.83 8.53 16.16
C ASN A 74 7.95 10.04 15.98
N PRO A 75 7.00 10.84 16.50
CA PRO A 75 7.23 12.26 16.68
C PRO A 75 8.21 12.47 17.85
N THR A 76 9.17 13.36 17.71
CA THR A 76 10.12 13.74 18.76
C THR A 76 10.39 15.23 18.68
N GLY A 77 9.99 16.00 19.69
CA GLY A 77 10.37 17.41 19.83
C GLY A 77 9.93 18.32 18.65
N GLY A 78 8.80 18.03 18.01
CA GLY A 78 8.32 18.77 16.84
C GLY A 78 8.91 18.30 15.50
N GLU A 79 9.70 17.22 15.50
CA GLU A 79 10.17 16.53 14.31
C GLU A 79 9.50 15.14 14.20
N HIS A 80 9.44 14.62 12.99
CA HIS A 80 9.11 13.22 12.71
C HIS A 80 10.38 12.43 12.49
N VAL A 81 10.46 11.23 13.05
CA VAL A 81 11.60 10.32 12.87
C VAL A 81 11.11 9.02 12.26
N LEU A 82 11.58 8.69 11.05
CA LEU A 82 11.39 7.37 10.44
C LEU A 82 12.56 6.47 10.84
N THR A 83 12.28 5.23 11.23
CA THR A 83 13.32 4.23 11.55
C THR A 83 13.29 3.10 10.53
N ARG A 84 14.46 2.77 10.00
CA ARG A 84 14.67 1.63 9.09
C ARG A 84 16.02 0.98 9.37
N LEU A 85 16.04 -0.30 9.71
CA LEU A 85 17.25 -1.08 10.00
C LEU A 85 18.18 -0.36 11.01
N ASN A 86 17.61 0.17 12.10
CA ASN A 86 18.27 0.99 13.12
C ASN A 86 18.81 2.35 12.64
N GLN A 87 18.63 2.71 11.36
CA GLN A 87 18.90 4.05 10.86
C GLN A 87 17.69 4.96 11.07
N LYS A 88 17.94 6.22 11.42
CA LYS A 88 16.90 7.21 11.72
C LYS A 88 16.96 8.35 10.70
N TYR A 89 15.79 8.75 10.21
CA TYR A 89 15.63 9.83 9.25
C TYR A 89 14.64 10.85 9.82
N SER A 90 15.19 11.97 10.31
CA SER A 90 14.41 13.05 10.93
C SER A 90 13.97 14.09 9.91
N PHE A 91 12.77 14.65 10.08
CA PHE A 91 12.26 15.75 9.28
C PHE A 91 11.16 16.55 9.98
N LYS A 92 11.02 17.84 9.64
CA LYS A 92 10.01 18.77 10.20
C LYS A 92 8.77 18.94 9.32
N GLY A 93 8.83 18.36 8.12
CA GLY A 93 7.80 18.44 7.11
C GLY A 93 6.50 17.73 7.51
N ARG A 94 5.53 17.70 6.59
CA ARG A 94 4.24 17.06 6.84
C ARG A 94 4.37 15.53 6.88
N LEU A 95 3.76 14.89 7.87
CA LEU A 95 3.56 13.44 7.90
C LEU A 95 2.08 13.09 7.69
N LEU A 96 1.81 12.18 6.76
CA LEU A 96 0.47 11.63 6.49
C LEU A 96 0.47 10.14 6.81
N VAL A 97 -0.40 9.71 7.72
CA VAL A 97 -0.54 8.30 8.11
C VAL A 97 -2.02 7.88 8.03
N PRO A 98 -2.51 7.40 6.87
CA PRO A 98 -3.78 6.70 6.81
C PRO A 98 -3.81 5.45 7.71
N GLY A 99 -5.00 5.05 8.13
CA GLY A 99 -5.19 3.90 9.03
C GLY A 99 -4.65 4.18 10.44
N GLU A 100 -4.93 5.38 10.96
CA GLU A 100 -4.47 5.83 12.29
C GLU A 100 -4.68 4.75 13.37
N GLY A 101 -3.67 4.53 14.21
CA GLY A 101 -3.65 3.44 15.19
C GLY A 101 -3.24 2.07 14.64
N THR A 102 -3.04 1.91 13.32
CA THR A 102 -2.53 0.68 12.74
C THR A 102 -1.01 0.61 12.87
N ALA A 103 -0.55 -0.32 13.71
CA ALA A 103 0.88 -0.60 13.89
C ALA A 103 1.55 -1.01 12.57
N GLY A 104 2.85 -0.74 12.45
CA GLY A 104 3.65 -1.03 11.27
C GLY A 104 3.83 -2.51 10.96
N PRO A 105 4.74 -2.81 10.01
CA PRO A 105 5.61 -1.87 9.29
C PRO A 105 4.83 -1.00 8.29
N TRP A 106 5.45 0.03 7.72
CA TRP A 106 4.81 0.93 6.75
C TRP A 106 5.58 1.03 5.44
N LEU A 107 4.86 1.26 4.34
CA LEU A 107 5.43 1.81 3.13
C LEU A 107 5.54 3.31 3.31
N ALA A 108 6.76 3.83 3.22
CA ALA A 108 7.03 5.26 3.20
C ALA A 108 7.20 5.74 1.76
N ILE A 109 6.57 6.87 1.44
CA ILE A 109 6.83 7.67 0.25
C ILE A 109 7.20 9.07 0.73
N ALA A 110 8.49 9.40 0.70
CA ALA A 110 9.03 10.67 1.16
C ALA A 110 9.39 11.57 -0.02
N LEU A 111 8.81 12.76 -0.05
CA LEU A 111 9.17 13.85 -0.96
C LEU A 111 10.38 14.60 -0.40
N VAL A 112 11.44 14.69 -1.19
CA VAL A 112 12.70 15.36 -0.87
C VAL A 112 12.84 16.59 -1.75
N ALA A 113 13.06 17.75 -1.15
CA ALA A 113 13.13 19.02 -1.86
C ALA A 113 14.11 19.99 -1.17
N LEU A 114 14.71 20.88 -1.97
CA LEU A 114 15.38 22.07 -1.44
C LEU A 114 14.34 23.19 -1.29
N LEU A 115 14.01 23.53 -0.05
CA LEU A 115 13.07 24.63 0.23
C LEU A 115 13.80 25.98 0.16
N PRO A 116 13.09 27.06 -0.22
CA PRO A 116 13.64 28.41 -0.19
C PRO A 116 14.25 28.74 1.18
N GLY A 117 15.48 29.28 1.16
CA GLY A 117 16.20 29.66 2.39
C GLY A 117 16.81 28.50 3.18
N GLN A 118 16.65 27.24 2.74
CA GLN A 118 17.32 26.10 3.37
C GLN A 118 18.69 25.84 2.73
N PRO A 119 19.69 25.42 3.53
CA PRO A 119 21.06 25.19 3.04
C PRO A 119 21.20 23.86 2.29
N SER A 120 20.26 22.93 2.45
CA SER A 120 20.32 21.60 1.85
C SER A 120 18.93 20.99 1.64
N PRO A 121 18.76 20.07 0.68
CA PRO A 121 17.49 19.38 0.50
C PRO A 121 17.14 18.50 1.70
N GLN A 122 15.86 18.49 2.06
CA GLN A 122 15.33 17.77 3.22
C GLN A 122 14.08 16.99 2.81
N ILE A 123 13.66 16.03 3.66
CA ILE A 123 12.33 15.42 3.51
C ILE A 123 11.31 16.51 3.85
N TYR A 124 10.55 16.93 2.85
CA TYR A 124 9.52 17.95 2.99
C TYR A 124 8.16 17.37 3.40
N GLN A 125 7.87 16.15 2.94
CA GLN A 125 6.66 15.43 3.29
C GLN A 125 6.90 13.94 3.23
N ALA A 126 6.30 13.19 4.14
CA ALA A 126 6.25 11.73 4.07
C ALA A 126 4.82 11.22 4.17
N TYR A 127 4.50 10.23 3.35
CA TYR A 127 3.29 9.43 3.43
C TYR A 127 3.65 8.03 3.93
N LEU A 128 2.98 7.55 4.98
CA LEU A 128 3.17 6.21 5.53
C LEU A 128 1.87 5.42 5.44
N HIS A 129 1.89 4.28 4.74
CA HIS A 129 0.74 3.37 4.69
C HIS A 129 1.11 2.03 5.35
N PRO A 130 0.31 1.52 6.31
CA PRO A 130 0.60 0.25 6.94
C PRO A 130 0.73 -0.91 5.93
N LEU A 131 1.70 -1.77 6.15
CA LEU A 131 1.94 -2.97 5.35
C LEU A 131 1.40 -4.20 6.06
N ALA A 132 1.05 -5.21 5.27
CA ALA A 132 0.72 -6.53 5.80
C ALA A 132 1.91 -7.17 6.54
N LYS A 133 3.13 -6.98 6.03
CA LYS A 133 4.38 -7.48 6.61
C LYS A 133 5.59 -6.76 6.03
N LEU A 134 6.73 -6.82 6.72
CA LEU A 134 7.97 -6.11 6.35
C LEU A 134 8.51 -6.44 4.95
N LYS A 135 8.28 -7.68 4.49
CA LYS A 135 8.76 -8.19 3.20
C LYS A 135 7.65 -8.18 2.12
N SER A 136 6.77 -7.18 2.12
CA SER A 136 5.63 -7.09 1.20
C SER A 136 5.14 -5.66 1.04
N TYR A 137 4.86 -5.19 -0.18
CA TYR A 137 4.15 -3.91 -0.43
C TYR A 137 2.63 -4.06 -0.47
N VAL A 138 2.09 -5.08 0.22
CA VAL A 138 0.63 -5.20 0.33
C VAL A 138 0.20 -4.24 1.44
N LEU A 139 -0.49 -3.19 1.02
CA LEU A 139 -1.07 -2.17 1.89
C LEU A 139 -2.25 -2.74 2.67
N VAL A 140 -2.44 -2.29 3.91
CA VAL A 140 -3.61 -2.58 4.74
C VAL A 140 -4.05 -1.31 5.45
N ASP A 141 -5.36 -1.11 5.56
CA ASP A 141 -5.97 0.05 6.20
C ASP A 141 -6.18 -0.17 7.71
N SER A 142 -6.16 -1.43 8.18
CA SER A 142 -6.31 -1.75 9.61
C SER A 142 -5.55 -3.00 10.08
N GLY A 143 -5.35 -3.10 11.41
CA GLY A 143 -4.80 -4.31 12.04
C GLY A 143 -5.72 -5.54 11.91
N LEU A 144 -7.04 -5.35 11.85
CA LEU A 144 -8.00 -6.43 11.59
C LEU A 144 -7.86 -6.93 10.15
N GLU A 145 -7.70 -6.02 9.20
CA GLU A 145 -7.52 -6.36 7.79
C GLU A 145 -6.23 -7.18 7.59
N ARG A 146 -5.15 -6.83 8.30
CA ARG A 146 -3.92 -7.63 8.34
C ARG A 146 -4.19 -9.07 8.80
N LYS A 147 -5.01 -9.26 9.85
CA LYS A 147 -5.39 -10.59 10.35
C LYS A 147 -6.24 -11.37 9.33
N THR A 148 -7.21 -10.70 8.68
CA THR A 148 -8.01 -11.28 7.59
C THR A 148 -7.12 -11.77 6.46
N LEU A 149 -6.20 -10.94 5.98
CA LEU A 149 -5.27 -11.31 4.91
C LEU A 149 -4.40 -12.52 5.28
N ASP A 150 -3.89 -12.57 6.51
CA ASP A 150 -3.10 -13.71 6.98
C ASP A 150 -3.91 -15.01 7.02
N LEU A 151 -5.19 -14.94 7.41
CA LEU A 151 -6.10 -16.08 7.35
C LEU A 151 -6.32 -16.55 5.90
N LEU A 152 -6.61 -15.62 4.99
CA LEU A 152 -6.82 -15.92 3.57
C LEU A 152 -5.58 -16.55 2.93
N LYS A 153 -4.37 -16.08 3.28
CA LYS A 153 -3.11 -16.66 2.79
C LYS A 153 -2.87 -18.07 3.30
N ARG A 154 -3.21 -18.36 4.56
CA ARG A 154 -3.18 -19.74 5.09
C ARG A 154 -4.14 -20.65 4.33
N MET A 155 -5.30 -20.14 3.94
CA MET A 155 -6.29 -20.89 3.16
C MET A 155 -5.80 -21.12 1.73
N LEU A 156 -5.24 -20.11 1.07
CA LEU A 156 -4.63 -20.23 -0.24
C LEU A 156 -3.56 -21.33 -0.27
N TRP A 157 -2.73 -21.40 0.78
CA TRP A 157 -1.71 -22.44 0.90
C TRP A 157 -2.32 -23.85 0.91
N LYS A 158 -3.38 -24.04 1.71
CA LYS A 158 -4.10 -25.32 1.77
C LYS A 158 -4.76 -25.67 0.44
N PHE A 159 -5.40 -24.70 -0.21
CA PHE A 159 -6.10 -24.87 -1.49
C PHE A 159 -5.13 -25.22 -2.62
N ASN A 160 -3.96 -24.61 -2.65
CA ASN A 160 -2.89 -24.98 -3.59
C ASN A 160 -2.41 -26.42 -3.40
N ASN A 161 -2.32 -26.90 -2.15
CA ASN A 161 -1.92 -28.28 -1.85
C ASN A 161 -2.96 -29.33 -2.27
N ILE A 162 -4.20 -28.93 -2.52
CA ILE A 162 -5.28 -29.81 -3.04
C ILE A 162 -5.65 -29.47 -4.50
N ASN A 163 -4.77 -28.79 -5.24
CA ASN A 163 -4.95 -28.39 -6.64
C ASN A 163 -6.24 -27.59 -6.92
N LYS A 164 -6.64 -26.74 -5.97
CA LYS A 164 -7.77 -25.80 -6.12
C LYS A 164 -7.30 -24.36 -5.92
N PRO A 165 -6.37 -23.84 -6.73
CA PRO A 165 -5.82 -22.51 -6.49
C PRO A 165 -6.89 -21.42 -6.61
N PHE A 166 -6.71 -20.34 -5.85
CA PHE A 166 -7.44 -19.08 -6.02
C PHE A 166 -6.46 -17.91 -5.93
N GLU A 167 -6.88 -16.73 -6.37
CA GLU A 167 -6.11 -15.51 -6.24
C GLU A 167 -6.71 -14.63 -5.15
N ILE A 168 -5.85 -13.91 -4.41
CA ILE A 168 -6.27 -12.89 -3.46
C ILE A 168 -5.93 -11.53 -4.08
N ILE A 169 -6.95 -10.72 -4.33
CA ILE A 169 -6.84 -9.39 -4.92
C ILE A 169 -7.25 -8.37 -3.84
N LYS A 170 -6.38 -7.39 -3.56
CA LYS A 170 -6.66 -6.21 -2.75
C LYS A 170 -6.84 -5.01 -3.70
N PRO A 171 -8.07 -4.55 -3.95
CA PRO A 171 -8.29 -3.32 -4.70
C PRO A 171 -7.64 -2.12 -4.00
N LEU A 172 -6.75 -1.43 -4.71
CA LEU A 172 -6.12 -0.18 -4.23
C LEU A 172 -6.88 1.07 -4.72
N ILE A 173 -7.69 0.91 -5.77
CA ILE A 173 -8.55 1.94 -6.35
C ILE A 173 -10.00 1.46 -6.32
N ASP A 174 -10.92 2.42 -6.29
CA ASP A 174 -12.34 2.12 -6.29
C ASP A 174 -12.75 1.45 -7.60
N LEU A 175 -13.47 0.34 -7.48
CA LEU A 175 -14.18 -0.29 -8.58
C LEU A 175 -15.50 0.45 -8.79
N LYS A 176 -15.90 0.66 -10.05
CA LYS A 176 -17.16 1.33 -10.36
C LYS A 176 -18.30 0.31 -10.43
N GLN A 177 -19.37 0.56 -9.68
CA GLN A 177 -20.64 -0.15 -9.79
C GLN A 177 -21.78 0.85 -9.72
N ASP A 178 -22.69 0.83 -10.69
CA ASP A 178 -23.86 1.73 -10.77
C ASP A 178 -23.48 3.23 -10.58
N GLY A 179 -22.34 3.64 -11.14
CA GLY A 179 -21.81 5.00 -11.03
C GLY A 179 -21.16 5.35 -9.67
N GLN A 180 -21.23 4.46 -8.68
CA GLN A 180 -20.63 4.61 -7.35
C GLN A 180 -19.30 3.86 -7.26
N GLY A 181 -18.34 4.43 -6.52
CA GLY A 181 -17.09 3.76 -6.18
C GLY A 181 -17.30 2.78 -5.04
N VAL A 182 -16.86 1.54 -5.22
CA VAL A 182 -16.82 0.50 -4.19
C VAL A 182 -15.42 -0.08 -4.12
N ARG A 183 -14.89 -0.26 -2.90
CA ARG A 183 -13.55 -0.80 -2.69
C ARG A 183 -13.62 -1.92 -1.67
N PRO A 184 -13.81 -3.17 -2.12
CA PRO A 184 -13.74 -4.31 -1.23
C PRO A 184 -12.36 -4.42 -0.57
N ASP A 185 -12.31 -4.98 0.64
CA ASP A 185 -11.06 -5.33 1.30
C ASP A 185 -10.37 -6.45 0.54
N PHE A 186 -11.03 -7.60 0.32
CA PHE A 186 -10.43 -8.68 -0.44
C PHE A 186 -11.40 -9.28 -1.43
N ILE A 187 -10.91 -9.53 -2.65
CA ILE A 187 -11.58 -10.32 -3.67
C ILE A 187 -10.80 -11.61 -3.84
N LEU A 188 -11.48 -12.73 -3.69
CA LEU A 188 -10.96 -14.06 -3.95
C LEU A 188 -11.46 -14.53 -5.30
N GLU A 189 -10.57 -14.83 -6.24
CA GLU A 189 -10.94 -15.25 -7.59
C GLU A 189 -10.50 -16.69 -7.89
N ALA A 190 -11.43 -17.54 -8.33
CA ALA A 190 -11.13 -18.90 -8.79
C ALA A 190 -12.15 -19.34 -9.83
N LYS A 191 -11.70 -20.01 -10.90
CA LYS A 191 -12.56 -20.59 -11.95
C LYS A 191 -13.62 -19.61 -12.49
N GLY A 192 -13.24 -18.33 -12.64
CA GLY A 192 -14.15 -17.27 -13.11
C GLY A 192 -15.22 -16.82 -12.12
N LYS A 193 -15.20 -17.29 -10.87
CA LYS A 193 -16.05 -16.83 -9.77
C LYS A 193 -15.26 -15.92 -8.83
N ARG A 194 -15.94 -14.98 -8.20
CA ARG A 194 -15.39 -14.07 -7.19
C ARG A 194 -16.15 -14.18 -5.88
N LEU A 195 -15.43 -14.24 -4.77
CA LEU A 195 -15.98 -14.02 -3.44
C LEU A 195 -15.37 -12.75 -2.86
N ILE A 196 -16.19 -11.96 -2.16
CA ILE A 196 -15.72 -10.79 -1.43
C ILE A 196 -15.57 -11.15 0.04
N VAL A 197 -14.48 -10.70 0.67
CA VAL A 197 -14.27 -10.77 2.11
C VAL A 197 -14.02 -9.37 2.63
N GLU A 198 -15.00 -8.85 3.37
CA GLU A 198 -14.97 -7.52 4.01
C GLU A 198 -14.53 -7.67 5.46
N THR A 199 -13.57 -6.87 5.90
CA THR A 199 -13.18 -6.83 7.30
C THR A 199 -14.10 -5.87 8.06
N MET A 200 -14.64 -6.34 9.17
CA MET A 200 -15.52 -5.57 10.04
C MET A 200 -14.74 -5.02 11.22
N GLY A 201 -14.76 -3.68 11.37
CA GLY A 201 -14.27 -2.97 12.54
C GLY A 201 -15.35 -2.78 13.62
N PHE A 202 -15.15 -1.81 14.51
CA PHE A 202 -16.11 -1.47 15.56
C PHE A 202 -17.49 -1.06 15.00
N LYS A 203 -18.52 -1.31 15.80
CA LYS A 203 -19.94 -1.37 15.41
C LYS A 203 -20.68 -0.10 15.85
N ASP A 204 -20.45 1.02 15.20
CA ASP A 204 -21.36 2.16 15.30
C ASP A 204 -22.53 1.98 14.33
N GLU A 205 -23.76 2.26 14.76
CA GLU A 205 -24.98 2.00 13.97
C GLU A 205 -25.02 2.76 12.65
N GLU A 206 -24.56 4.02 12.63
CA GLU A 206 -24.48 4.83 11.41
C GLU A 206 -23.46 4.24 10.40
N TYR A 207 -22.37 3.68 10.91
CA TYR A 207 -21.36 2.98 10.11
C TYR A 207 -21.92 1.68 9.49
N LEU A 208 -22.83 0.98 10.17
CA LEU A 208 -23.43 -0.25 9.66
C LEU A 208 -24.39 0.00 8.48
N ASN A 209 -25.22 1.04 8.53
CA ASN A 209 -26.17 1.35 7.47
C ASN A 209 -25.49 1.74 6.15
N GLN A 210 -24.45 2.58 6.22
CA GLN A 210 -23.65 2.92 5.04
C GLN A 210 -22.94 1.69 4.47
N LYS A 211 -22.44 0.81 5.35
CA LYS A 211 -21.72 -0.39 4.95
C LYS A 211 -22.61 -1.44 4.32
N GLU A 212 -23.86 -1.59 4.77
CA GLU A 212 -24.83 -2.50 4.13
C GLU A 212 -25.14 -2.09 2.69
N ARG A 213 -25.40 -0.79 2.45
CA ARG A 213 -25.56 -0.26 1.09
C ARG A 213 -24.32 -0.53 0.22
N MET A 214 -23.11 -0.38 0.78
CA MET A 214 -21.88 -0.69 0.05
C MET A 214 -21.76 -2.19 -0.24
N HIS A 215 -22.10 -3.06 0.71
CA HIS A 215 -22.10 -4.52 0.50
C HIS A 215 -23.08 -4.94 -0.61
N GLU A 216 -24.25 -4.31 -0.71
CA GLU A 216 -25.18 -4.55 -1.81
C GLU A 216 -24.58 -4.21 -3.17
N LEU A 217 -23.91 -3.06 -3.28
CA LEU A 217 -23.21 -2.68 -4.51
C LEU A 217 -22.05 -3.64 -4.81
N MET A 218 -21.27 -4.03 -3.80
CA MET A 218 -20.18 -5.00 -3.93
C MET A 218 -20.67 -6.36 -4.45
N ARG A 219 -21.82 -6.85 -3.99
CA ARG A 219 -22.43 -8.10 -4.48
C ARG A 219 -22.81 -8.05 -5.96
N LYS A 220 -23.08 -6.86 -6.49
CA LYS A 220 -23.41 -6.65 -7.92
C LYS A 220 -22.17 -6.57 -8.83
N LEU A 221 -20.96 -6.53 -8.27
CA LEU A 221 -19.75 -6.52 -9.07
C LEU A 221 -19.67 -7.78 -9.96
N PRO A 222 -19.08 -7.67 -11.17
CA PRO A 222 -19.03 -8.78 -12.11
C PRO A 222 -18.42 -10.04 -11.50
N ARG A 223 -19.08 -11.19 -11.74
CA ARG A 223 -18.66 -12.53 -11.32
C ARG A 223 -18.65 -12.77 -9.81
N VAL A 224 -19.12 -11.82 -8.99
CA VAL A 224 -19.27 -12.02 -7.55
C VAL A 224 -20.41 -12.98 -7.27
N VAL A 225 -20.12 -14.05 -6.53
CA VAL A 225 -21.10 -15.07 -6.13
C VAL A 225 -21.40 -15.04 -4.64
N GLY A 226 -20.69 -14.21 -3.87
CA GLY A 226 -20.93 -14.03 -2.45
C GLY A 226 -20.06 -12.93 -1.83
N LEU A 227 -20.49 -12.45 -0.67
CA LEU A 227 -19.75 -11.54 0.19
C LEU A 227 -19.81 -12.04 1.64
N PHE A 228 -18.67 -12.06 2.32
CA PHE A 228 -18.56 -12.47 3.71
C PHE A 228 -17.95 -11.35 4.56
N ALA A 229 -18.62 -11.02 5.66
CA ALA A 229 -18.18 -10.03 6.62
C ALA A 229 -17.38 -10.71 7.75
N HIS A 230 -16.07 -10.49 7.77
CA HIS A 230 -15.13 -11.11 8.71
C HIS A 230 -14.81 -10.15 9.86
N ASP A 231 -15.11 -10.55 11.10
CA ASP A 231 -14.86 -9.74 12.30
C ASP A 231 -13.77 -10.33 13.22
N GLY A 232 -13.14 -11.43 12.79
CA GLY A 232 -12.12 -12.15 13.56
C GLY A 232 -12.67 -13.12 14.63
N SER A 233 -13.98 -13.11 14.89
CA SER A 233 -14.65 -14.13 15.71
C SER A 233 -15.17 -15.30 14.87
N ASN A 234 -15.38 -15.06 13.57
CA ASN A 234 -15.99 -15.99 12.61
C ASN A 234 -14.99 -16.64 11.63
N ASP A 235 -13.76 -16.87 12.08
CA ASP A 235 -12.66 -17.53 11.35
C ASP A 235 -13.02 -18.92 10.75
N ARG A 236 -13.99 -19.63 11.35
CA ARG A 236 -14.45 -20.94 10.85
C ARG A 236 -15.40 -20.78 9.67
N ASP A 237 -16.26 -19.77 9.72
CA ASP A 237 -17.31 -19.56 8.73
C ASP A 237 -16.73 -19.01 7.43
N VAL A 238 -15.73 -18.14 7.51
CA VAL A 238 -15.01 -17.68 6.31
C VAL A 238 -14.33 -18.85 5.58
N LYS A 239 -13.88 -19.89 6.29
CA LYS A 239 -13.31 -21.09 5.65
C LYS A 239 -14.36 -21.87 4.88
N ALA A 240 -15.53 -22.08 5.48
CA ALA A 240 -16.65 -22.74 4.81
C ALA A 240 -17.12 -21.93 3.59
N PHE A 241 -17.13 -20.60 3.71
CA PHE A 241 -17.47 -19.69 2.62
C PHE A 241 -16.50 -19.79 1.44
N VAL A 242 -15.18 -19.78 1.69
CA VAL A 242 -14.19 -19.88 0.61
C VAL A 242 -14.21 -21.25 -0.08
N ASN A 243 -14.64 -22.32 0.59
CA ASN A 243 -14.87 -23.61 -0.08
C ASN A 243 -15.90 -23.53 -1.21
N GLN A 244 -16.72 -22.48 -1.31
CA GLN A 244 -17.64 -22.27 -2.44
C GLN A 244 -16.92 -21.90 -3.75
N LEU A 245 -15.64 -21.49 -3.70
CA LEU A 245 -14.79 -21.27 -4.89
C LEU A 245 -14.28 -22.57 -5.52
N ALA A 246 -14.35 -23.69 -4.78
CA ALA A 246 -13.79 -24.98 -5.14
C ALA A 246 -14.49 -25.66 -6.32
#